data_AF-A0AAE0BDL5-F1
#
_entry.id   AF-A0AAE0BDL5-F1
#
_cell.length_a   1.000
_cell.length_b   1.000
_cell.length_c   1.000
_cell.angle_alpha   90.00
_cell.angle_beta   90.00
_cell.angle_gamma   90.00
#
_symmetry.space_group_name_H-M   'P 1'
#
loop_
_entity.id
_entity.type
_entity.pdbx_description
1 polymer ?
#
loop_
_entity_poly.entity_id
_entity_poly.type
_entity_poly.pdbx_seq_one_letter_code
_entity_poly.pdbx_strand_id
1 'polypeptide(L)'
;MHALNLVANKYIYDMPYAFPDETILAKQYSWKPSSSKLDPVLTKLPDYATADRFATWMKRTSMCTFLRPVASDVQSGSDERVYLVSIPEEAMQRTNGTYYRHGVDAYFDKNLNYVGSNLRSDHAEFQRVLSSFMTWATWSVHLGLVHALVADEWNYHFCKTAGSNHVLMPLVNSLMLGTSQSMNLGSMLLANNVPSSIPAIVSNITPRSVERLMVEHHGNVRSILHFPTVKRLTGNVDTPMMRTLELWWGALERFVNTCVCDAYPTDTALQEDPGMVAFLSHVCTDRVSVGTLADVITMMHFNNVIHETYSNSQHTDDAIKSKHVWVCHKEHILPSVHVQDCLVDLLVGTSGESVCYGTLHARTRLSEKLSIAVDLLKSDLQSIAEKIEKDEETYIRYLHPKCVACSITW
;
A
#
# COMPACT_ATOMS: atom_id res chain seq x y z
N MET A 1 -19.44 -6.28 13.85
CA MET A 1 -20.60 -5.69 13.14
C MET A 1 -20.26 -4.38 12.45
N HIS A 2 -19.63 -3.38 13.09
CA HIS A 2 -19.20 -2.14 12.40
C HIS A 2 -18.08 -2.35 11.35
N ALA A 3 -17.11 -3.24 11.59
CA ALA A 3 -16.04 -3.55 10.62
C ALA A 3 -16.58 -4.22 9.33
N LEU A 4 -17.59 -5.07 9.44
CA LEU A 4 -18.33 -5.64 8.30
C LEU A 4 -19.23 -4.60 7.62
N ASN A 5 -19.65 -3.51 8.26
CA ASN A 5 -20.39 -2.42 7.57
C ASN A 5 -19.48 -1.46 6.79
N LEU A 6 -18.17 -1.53 7.00
CA LEU A 6 -17.14 -0.84 6.19
C LEU A 6 -16.70 -1.69 4.98
N VAL A 7 -17.02 -2.99 4.97
CA VAL A 7 -16.47 -3.98 4.03
C VAL A 7 -17.58 -4.72 3.26
N ALA A 8 -18.70 -5.04 3.92
CA ALA A 8 -19.95 -5.44 3.30
C ALA A 8 -20.83 -4.20 3.03
N ASN A 9 -20.61 -3.64 1.85
CA ASN A 9 -21.61 -3.05 0.98
C ASN A 9 -22.81 -2.34 1.64
N LYS A 10 -22.65 -1.03 1.87
CA LYS A 10 -23.76 -0.07 2.09
C LYS A 10 -24.75 -0.02 0.90
N TYR A 11 -24.46 -0.68 -0.22
CA TYR A 11 -25.23 -0.73 -1.48
C TYR A 11 -25.69 -2.13 -1.90
N ILE A 12 -25.55 -3.17 -1.05
CA ILE A 12 -25.95 -4.54 -1.44
C ILE A 12 -27.45 -4.63 -1.68
N TYR A 13 -28.17 -3.67 -1.09
CA TYR A 13 -29.61 -3.50 -1.21
C TYR A 13 -30.02 -2.57 -2.37
N ASP A 14 -29.06 -1.88 -3.03
CA ASP A 14 -29.33 -0.83 -4.03
C ASP A 14 -28.80 -1.16 -5.44
N MET A 15 -27.88 -2.11 -5.62
CA MET A 15 -27.42 -2.56 -6.94
C MET A 15 -27.69 -4.06 -7.17
N PRO A 16 -28.30 -4.45 -8.32
CA PRO A 16 -28.52 -5.85 -8.65
C PRO A 16 -27.18 -6.58 -8.81
N TYR A 17 -26.95 -7.52 -7.91
CA TYR A 17 -25.80 -8.41 -7.90
C TYR A 17 -25.73 -9.26 -9.17
N ALA A 18 -24.62 -9.18 -9.91
CA ALA A 18 -24.30 -10.09 -11.00
C ALA A 18 -23.19 -11.03 -10.55
N PHE A 19 -23.47 -12.34 -10.52
CA PHE A 19 -22.42 -13.34 -10.33
C PHE A 19 -21.42 -13.26 -11.50
N PRO A 20 -20.10 -13.24 -11.25
CA PRO A 20 -19.12 -13.39 -12.33
C PRO A 20 -19.31 -14.77 -12.97
N ASP A 21 -19.39 -14.82 -14.30
CA ASP A 21 -19.55 -16.08 -15.03
C ASP A 21 -18.24 -16.89 -15.06
N GLU A 22 -18.34 -18.18 -15.39
CA GLU A 22 -17.18 -19.11 -15.49
C GLU A 22 -16.11 -18.63 -16.48
N THR A 23 -16.47 -17.78 -17.44
CA THR A 23 -15.57 -17.20 -18.45
C THR A 23 -14.73 -16.06 -17.88
N ILE A 24 -15.28 -15.25 -16.97
CA ILE A 24 -14.54 -14.22 -16.21
C ILE A 24 -13.53 -14.89 -15.28
N LEU A 25 -13.96 -15.94 -14.58
CA LEU A 25 -13.09 -16.76 -13.74
C LEU A 25 -11.95 -17.38 -14.56
N ALA A 26 -12.23 -17.95 -15.73
CA ALA A 26 -11.20 -18.55 -16.59
C ALA A 26 -10.20 -17.52 -17.19
N LYS A 27 -10.58 -16.25 -17.33
CA LYS A 27 -9.69 -15.17 -17.79
C LYS A 27 -8.82 -14.59 -16.68
N GLN A 28 -9.27 -14.62 -15.43
CA GLN A 28 -8.52 -14.18 -14.24
C GLN A 28 -7.23 -14.98 -14.00
N TYR A 29 -7.12 -16.21 -14.53
CA TYR A 29 -5.96 -17.08 -14.37
C TYR A 29 -4.96 -17.05 -15.55
N SER A 30 -5.07 -16.08 -16.47
CA SER A 30 -4.12 -15.93 -17.59
C SER A 30 -2.99 -14.96 -17.25
N TRP A 31 -2.08 -15.36 -16.35
CA TRP A 31 -0.96 -14.55 -15.87
C TRP A 31 0.17 -14.39 -16.90
N LYS A 32 0.47 -13.13 -17.25
CA LYS A 32 1.69 -12.69 -17.98
C LYS A 32 2.10 -11.30 -17.51
N PRO A 33 2.78 -11.15 -16.36
CA PRO A 33 3.21 -9.84 -15.90
C PRO A 33 4.18 -9.28 -16.91
N SER A 34 4.02 -8.01 -17.27
CA SER A 34 5.05 -7.33 -18.04
C SER A 34 6.30 -7.21 -17.18
N SER A 35 7.47 -7.50 -17.74
CA SER A 35 8.76 -7.37 -17.04
C SER A 35 9.00 -5.98 -16.43
N SER A 36 8.27 -4.97 -16.91
CA SER A 36 8.29 -3.59 -16.37
C SER A 36 7.73 -3.45 -14.96
N LYS A 37 6.90 -4.39 -14.49
CA LYS A 37 6.29 -4.37 -13.15
C LYS A 37 7.13 -5.08 -12.08
N LEU A 38 8.28 -5.65 -12.45
CA LEU A 38 9.18 -6.35 -11.53
C LEU A 38 10.40 -5.48 -11.19
N ASP A 39 10.90 -5.58 -9.97
CA ASP A 39 12.19 -4.97 -9.61
C ASP A 39 13.36 -5.83 -10.14
N PRO A 40 14.20 -5.29 -11.06
CA PRO A 40 15.27 -6.06 -11.68
C PRO A 40 16.40 -6.44 -10.72
N VAL A 41 16.56 -5.73 -9.59
CA VAL A 41 17.54 -6.07 -8.55
C VAL A 41 17.02 -7.22 -7.71
N LEU A 42 15.76 -7.15 -7.28
CA LEU A 42 15.15 -8.19 -6.47
C LEU A 42 14.99 -9.50 -7.26
N THR A 43 14.55 -9.46 -8.52
CA THR A 43 14.45 -10.67 -9.38
C THR A 43 15.77 -11.41 -9.59
N LYS A 44 16.92 -10.74 -9.40
CA LYS A 44 18.26 -11.35 -9.48
C LYS A 44 18.71 -12.00 -8.16
N LEU A 45 18.01 -11.76 -7.04
CA LEU A 45 18.35 -12.38 -5.77
C LEU A 45 17.97 -13.87 -5.78
N PRO A 46 18.89 -14.79 -5.42
CA PRO A 46 18.59 -16.22 -5.41
C PRO A 46 17.74 -16.63 -4.19
N ASP A 47 18.02 -16.04 -3.02
CA ASP A 47 17.24 -16.20 -1.79
C ASP A 47 17.23 -14.89 -0.94
N TYR A 48 16.59 -14.92 0.24
CA TYR A 48 16.58 -13.83 1.25
C TYR A 48 17.22 -14.29 2.56
N ALA A 49 17.95 -15.41 2.54
CA ALA A 49 18.34 -16.15 3.74
C ALA A 49 19.69 -15.73 4.33
N THR A 50 20.19 -14.57 3.92
CA THR A 50 21.44 -13.99 4.41
C THR A 50 21.21 -12.53 4.75
N ALA A 51 21.99 -11.98 5.67
CA ALA A 51 21.86 -10.59 6.10
C ALA A 51 21.93 -9.61 4.93
N ASP A 52 22.87 -9.79 4.00
CA ASP A 52 23.05 -8.90 2.83
C ASP A 52 21.86 -8.97 1.85
N ARG A 53 21.36 -10.19 1.58
CA ARG A 53 20.22 -10.38 0.67
C ARG A 53 18.93 -9.86 1.28
N PHE A 54 18.73 -10.08 2.58
CA PHE A 54 17.57 -9.57 3.31
C PHE A 54 17.62 -8.03 3.43
N ALA A 55 18.80 -7.46 3.67
CA ALA A 55 18.98 -6.00 3.66
C ALA A 55 18.66 -5.40 2.29
N THR A 56 19.10 -6.04 1.21
CA THR A 56 18.77 -5.63 -0.17
C THR A 56 17.26 -5.66 -0.41
N TRP A 57 16.60 -6.75 0.02
CA TRP A 57 15.15 -6.87 -0.05
C TRP A 57 14.46 -5.73 0.72
N MET A 58 14.76 -5.58 2.00
CA MET A 58 14.15 -4.58 2.88
C MET A 58 14.31 -3.15 2.34
N LYS A 59 15.50 -2.79 1.82
CA LYS A 59 15.79 -1.46 1.25
C LYS A 59 14.96 -1.14 0.00
N ARG A 60 14.45 -2.15 -0.70
CA ARG A 60 13.71 -2.02 -1.97
C ARG A 60 12.22 -2.34 -1.87
N THR A 61 11.73 -2.74 -0.69
CA THR A 61 10.30 -2.99 -0.44
C THR A 61 9.73 -2.01 0.58
N SER A 62 8.41 -2.09 0.80
CA SER A 62 7.71 -1.24 1.77
C SER A 62 8.20 -1.40 3.21
N MET A 63 8.93 -2.47 3.55
CA MET A 63 9.49 -2.69 4.89
C MET A 63 10.36 -1.51 5.36
N CYS A 64 11.13 -0.88 4.47
CA CYS A 64 11.96 0.27 4.85
C CYS A 64 11.15 1.48 5.38
N THR A 65 9.88 1.62 4.99
CA THR A 65 8.99 2.70 5.47
C THR A 65 8.59 2.51 6.95
N PHE A 66 8.81 1.31 7.50
CA PHE A 66 8.52 0.94 8.88
C PHE A 66 9.75 0.93 9.79
N LEU A 67 10.95 1.24 9.27
CA LEU A 67 12.13 1.41 10.11
C LEU A 67 11.90 2.52 11.13
N ARG A 68 12.20 2.26 12.40
CA ARG A 68 12.14 3.26 13.48
C ARG A 68 13.48 3.34 14.19
N PRO A 69 14.08 4.53 14.34
CA PRO A 69 15.27 4.70 15.16
C PRO A 69 15.03 4.19 16.58
N VAL A 70 15.94 3.38 17.11
CA VAL A 70 15.86 2.94 18.51
C VAL A 70 16.33 4.09 19.41
N ALA A 71 15.51 4.48 20.40
CA ALA A 71 15.88 5.52 21.35
C ALA A 71 17.16 5.13 22.12
N SER A 72 18.08 6.08 22.30
CA SER A 72 19.38 5.93 22.98
C SER A 72 19.29 5.31 24.38
N ASP A 73 18.13 5.41 25.02
CA ASP A 73 17.96 5.13 26.44
C ASP A 73 17.74 3.62 26.72
N VAL A 74 17.59 2.82 25.66
CA VAL A 74 17.52 1.35 25.70
C VAL A 74 18.92 0.72 25.47
N GLN A 75 19.97 1.55 25.34
CA GLN A 75 21.34 1.09 25.11
C GLN A 75 21.99 0.57 26.40
N SER A 76 21.67 -0.65 26.80
CA SER A 76 22.50 -1.44 27.71
C SER A 76 23.21 -2.54 26.93
N GLY A 77 24.36 -2.18 26.35
CA GLY A 77 25.34 -3.12 25.79
C GLY A 77 25.37 -3.20 24.26
N SER A 78 26.52 -2.85 23.69
CA SER A 78 26.95 -2.95 22.28
C SER A 78 26.14 -2.19 21.22
N ASP A 79 26.48 -0.91 21.04
CA ASP A 79 26.79 -0.14 19.80
C ASP A 79 26.30 -0.54 18.37
N GLU A 80 25.43 -1.52 18.13
CA GLU A 80 25.16 -2.00 16.75
C GLU A 80 23.73 -1.88 16.25
N ARG A 81 22.75 -1.48 17.07
CA ARG A 81 21.34 -1.39 16.64
C ARG A 81 20.91 0.06 16.45
N VAL A 82 20.47 0.40 15.24
CA VAL A 82 20.04 1.77 14.90
C VAL A 82 18.57 1.80 14.50
N TYR A 83 18.03 0.74 13.91
CA TYR A 83 16.63 0.72 13.47
C TYR A 83 15.90 -0.57 13.88
N LEU A 84 14.59 -0.44 14.12
CA LEU A 84 13.66 -1.51 14.49
C LEU A 84 12.45 -1.53 13.55
N VAL A 85 12.01 -2.73 13.19
CA VAL A 85 10.66 -3.01 12.67
C VAL A 85 9.97 -3.97 13.62
N SER A 86 8.87 -3.53 14.24
CA SER A 86 8.08 -4.35 15.15
C SER A 86 6.79 -4.82 14.50
N ILE A 87 6.53 -6.12 14.52
CA ILE A 87 5.30 -6.73 14.02
C ILE A 87 4.55 -7.34 15.20
N PRO A 88 3.32 -6.88 15.53
CA PRO A 88 2.61 -7.33 16.73
C PRO A 88 2.00 -8.74 16.55
N GLU A 89 2.27 -9.65 17.50
CA GLU A 89 1.67 -11.01 17.52
C GLU A 89 0.18 -11.01 17.90
N GLU A 90 -0.23 -10.09 18.79
CA GLU A 90 -1.53 -10.14 19.47
C GLU A 90 -2.76 -10.06 18.54
N ALA A 91 -2.58 -9.48 17.36
CA ALA A 91 -3.64 -9.33 16.36
C ALA A 91 -3.81 -10.57 15.45
N MET A 92 -2.86 -11.51 15.47
CA MET A 92 -2.75 -12.62 14.51
C MET A 92 -2.94 -14.00 15.15
N GLN A 93 -4.19 -14.42 15.36
CA GLN A 93 -4.50 -15.77 15.86
C GLN A 93 -4.33 -16.80 14.74
N ARG A 94 -3.49 -17.81 15.00
CA ARG A 94 -3.17 -18.88 14.03
C ARG A 94 -4.29 -19.90 13.83
N THR A 95 -4.40 -20.46 12.63
CA THR A 95 -5.30 -21.58 12.33
C THR A 95 -4.67 -22.94 12.59
N ASN A 96 -3.36 -23.10 12.32
CA ASN A 96 -2.63 -24.36 12.55
C ASN A 96 -1.34 -24.16 13.38
N GLY A 97 -1.13 -25.06 14.34
CA GLY A 97 0.01 -25.06 15.26
C GLY A 97 1.33 -25.58 14.71
N THR A 98 1.33 -26.19 13.52
CA THR A 98 2.53 -26.68 12.82
C THR A 98 3.39 -25.57 12.19
N TYR A 99 2.84 -24.36 12.08
CA TYR A 99 3.55 -23.16 11.62
C TYR A 99 4.07 -22.32 12.80
N TYR A 100 5.12 -21.53 12.53
CA TYR A 100 5.55 -20.49 13.45
C TYR A 100 4.46 -19.44 13.63
N ARG A 101 4.45 -18.80 14.80
CA ARG A 101 3.58 -17.66 15.05
C ARG A 101 4.14 -16.42 14.37
N HIS A 102 3.22 -15.57 13.92
CA HIS A 102 3.55 -14.22 13.48
C HIS A 102 3.89 -13.34 14.67
N GLY A 103 4.72 -12.33 14.41
CA GLY A 103 5.12 -11.35 15.40
C GLY A 103 6.61 -11.47 15.73
N VAL A 104 7.34 -10.41 15.45
CA VAL A 104 8.80 -10.38 15.47
C VAL A 104 9.31 -8.95 15.42
N ASP A 105 10.39 -8.71 16.16
CA ASP A 105 11.15 -7.46 16.13
C ASP A 105 12.41 -7.68 15.30
N ALA A 106 12.56 -6.99 14.18
CA ALA A 106 13.75 -7.05 13.34
C ALA A 106 14.65 -5.84 13.58
N TYR A 107 15.92 -6.08 13.91
CA TYR A 107 16.91 -5.04 14.21
C TYR A 107 17.90 -4.87 13.06
N PHE A 108 18.23 -3.61 12.77
CA PHE A 108 19.19 -3.24 11.74
C PHE A 108 20.23 -2.26 12.27
N ASP A 109 21.45 -2.33 11.73
CA ASP A 109 22.53 -1.41 12.04
C ASP A 109 22.38 -0.06 11.34
N LYS A 110 23.34 0.84 11.55
CA LYS A 110 23.38 2.18 10.90
C LYS A 110 23.49 2.14 9.38
N ASN A 111 23.97 1.03 8.83
CA ASN A 111 24.12 0.79 7.40
C ASN A 111 22.92 0.00 6.83
N LEU A 112 21.90 -0.24 7.67
CA LEU A 112 20.70 -1.00 7.38
C LEU A 112 20.96 -2.46 7.04
N ASN A 113 22.02 -3.04 7.60
CA ASN A 113 22.26 -4.48 7.57
C ASN A 113 21.44 -5.16 8.68
N TYR A 114 20.96 -6.36 8.42
CA TYR A 114 20.21 -7.13 9.41
C TYR A 114 21.13 -7.66 10.51
N VAL A 115 20.82 -7.34 11.76
CA VAL A 115 21.62 -7.71 12.95
C VAL A 115 20.96 -8.88 13.72
N GLY A 116 19.68 -9.12 13.49
CA GLY A 116 18.94 -10.24 14.07
C GLY A 116 17.51 -9.87 14.47
N SER A 117 16.80 -10.83 15.03
CA SER A 117 15.54 -10.58 15.75
C SER A 117 15.65 -10.94 17.23
N ASN A 118 14.57 -10.74 17.96
CA ASN A 118 14.43 -11.23 19.33
C ASN A 118 14.38 -12.78 19.46
N LEU A 119 14.54 -13.55 18.37
CA LEU A 119 14.23 -14.99 18.32
C LEU A 119 15.35 -15.96 17.84
N ARG A 120 16.57 -15.48 17.47
CA ARG A 120 17.84 -16.19 17.10
C ARG A 120 18.18 -16.16 15.59
N SER A 121 19.46 -15.98 15.25
CA SER A 121 20.01 -15.79 13.88
C SER A 121 20.19 -17.07 13.02
N ASP A 122 19.10 -17.71 12.61
CA ASP A 122 19.12 -18.80 11.61
C ASP A 122 18.23 -18.54 10.39
N HIS A 123 18.28 -19.41 9.37
CA HIS A 123 17.51 -19.28 8.12
C HIS A 123 15.99 -19.14 8.36
N ALA A 124 15.45 -19.82 9.37
CA ALA A 124 14.04 -19.75 9.69
C ALA A 124 13.65 -18.37 10.23
N GLU A 125 14.57 -17.67 10.90
CA GLU A 125 14.33 -16.30 11.40
C GLU A 125 14.04 -15.31 10.26
N PHE A 126 14.86 -15.31 9.20
CA PHE A 126 14.63 -14.43 8.03
C PHE A 126 13.24 -14.64 7.42
N GLN A 127 12.84 -15.90 7.26
CA GLN A 127 11.53 -16.25 6.71
C GLN A 127 10.39 -15.89 7.66
N ARG A 128 10.59 -15.99 8.98
CA ARG A 128 9.59 -15.58 9.97
C ARG A 128 9.42 -14.06 10.01
N VAL A 129 10.51 -13.29 9.92
CA VAL A 129 10.46 -11.83 9.80
C VAL A 129 9.67 -11.44 8.56
N LEU A 130 10.03 -12.03 7.43
CA LEU A 130 9.39 -11.79 6.16
C LEU A 130 7.90 -12.16 6.17
N SER A 131 7.56 -13.35 6.64
CA SER A 131 6.18 -13.86 6.72
C SER A 131 5.30 -13.06 7.66
N SER A 132 5.85 -12.64 8.80
CA SER A 132 5.16 -11.77 9.73
C SER A 132 4.90 -10.41 9.10
N PHE A 133 5.91 -9.81 8.47
CA PHE A 133 5.80 -8.50 7.84
C PHE A 133 4.77 -8.52 6.70
N MET A 134 4.88 -9.48 5.78
CA MET A 134 4.02 -9.57 4.61
C MET A 134 2.58 -9.86 4.98
N THR A 135 2.34 -10.74 5.96
CA THR A 135 1.00 -10.98 6.50
C THR A 135 0.43 -9.70 7.10
N TRP A 136 1.17 -9.04 7.99
CA TRP A 136 0.71 -7.83 8.65
C TRP A 136 0.46 -6.69 7.63
N ALA A 137 1.41 -6.42 6.75
CA ALA A 137 1.33 -5.37 5.75
C ALA A 137 0.16 -5.59 4.78
N THR A 138 -0.10 -6.83 4.37
CA THR A 138 -1.18 -7.15 3.43
C THR A 138 -2.55 -6.90 4.03
N TRP A 139 -2.81 -7.42 5.23
CA TRP A 139 -4.15 -7.32 5.82
C TRP A 139 -4.39 -5.97 6.48
N SER A 140 -3.38 -5.42 7.13
CA SER A 140 -3.53 -4.20 7.91
C SER A 140 -3.31 -2.93 7.09
N VAL A 141 -2.26 -2.89 6.26
CA VAL A 141 -1.91 -1.68 5.51
C VAL A 141 -2.52 -1.70 4.12
N HIS A 142 -2.26 -2.73 3.32
CA HIS A 142 -2.72 -2.80 1.93
C HIS A 142 -4.24 -2.93 1.86
N LEU A 143 -4.83 -3.96 2.47
CA LEU A 143 -6.29 -4.10 2.47
C LEU A 143 -6.98 -3.08 3.40
N GLY A 144 -6.46 -2.89 4.61
CA GLY A 144 -7.09 -2.07 5.65
C GLY A 144 -7.02 -0.55 5.42
N LEU A 145 -5.84 -0.03 5.09
CA LEU A 145 -5.64 1.42 4.93
C LEU A 145 -5.72 1.86 3.46
N VAL A 146 -4.95 1.20 2.59
CA VAL A 146 -4.83 1.61 1.19
C VAL A 146 -6.14 1.39 0.45
N HIS A 147 -6.70 0.18 0.53
CA HIS A 147 -7.95 -0.20 -0.11
C HIS A 147 -9.19 0.34 0.62
N ALA A 148 -9.43 -0.09 1.88
CA ALA A 148 -10.70 0.21 2.55
C ALA A 148 -10.82 1.66 3.03
N LEU A 149 -9.81 2.19 3.73
CA LEU A 149 -9.91 3.52 4.34
C LEU A 149 -9.73 4.65 3.31
N VAL A 150 -8.59 4.69 2.60
CA VAL A 150 -8.25 5.84 1.75
C VAL A 150 -8.91 5.72 0.38
N ALA A 151 -8.79 4.57 -0.30
CA ALA A 151 -9.30 4.44 -1.66
C ALA A 151 -10.84 4.33 -1.71
N ASP A 152 -11.49 3.75 -0.70
CA ASP A 152 -12.96 3.64 -0.68
C ASP A 152 -13.60 4.65 0.28
N GLU A 153 -13.37 4.57 1.59
CA GLU A 153 -14.09 5.40 2.57
C GLU A 153 -13.85 6.92 2.38
N TRP A 154 -12.60 7.38 2.26
CA TRP A 154 -12.31 8.80 2.07
C TRP A 154 -12.82 9.33 0.74
N ASN A 155 -12.56 8.60 -0.35
CA ASN A 155 -13.05 8.95 -1.69
C ASN A 155 -14.59 9.02 -1.73
N TYR A 156 -15.27 8.05 -1.11
CA TYR A 156 -16.73 8.06 -0.99
C TYR A 156 -17.24 9.28 -0.22
N HIS A 157 -16.63 9.57 0.94
CA HIS A 157 -17.02 10.70 1.77
C HIS A 157 -16.78 12.04 1.07
N PHE A 158 -15.68 12.18 0.32
CA PHE A 158 -15.45 13.34 -0.52
C PHE A 158 -16.62 13.53 -1.49
N CYS A 159 -16.96 12.51 -2.28
CA CYS A 159 -18.04 12.61 -3.27
C CYS A 159 -19.40 12.90 -2.67
N LYS A 160 -19.71 12.26 -1.54
CA LYS A 160 -20.98 12.45 -0.84
C LYS A 160 -21.16 13.88 -0.32
N THR A 161 -20.08 14.49 0.16
CA THR A 161 -20.14 15.81 0.82
C THR A 161 -19.92 16.96 -0.16
N ALA A 162 -19.03 16.79 -1.15
CA ALA A 162 -18.74 17.79 -2.18
C ALA A 162 -19.88 17.93 -3.21
N GLY A 163 -20.48 16.80 -3.58
CA GLY A 163 -21.43 16.70 -4.70
C GLY A 163 -20.74 16.69 -6.07
N SER A 164 -21.43 16.17 -7.09
CA SER A 164 -20.86 15.91 -8.43
C SER A 164 -20.39 17.14 -9.21
N ASN A 165 -20.87 18.33 -8.86
CA ASN A 165 -20.54 19.60 -9.52
C ASN A 165 -19.45 20.41 -8.79
N HIS A 166 -18.84 19.83 -7.76
CA HIS A 166 -17.83 20.51 -6.96
C HIS A 166 -16.58 20.88 -7.79
N VAL A 167 -15.97 22.03 -7.50
CA VAL A 167 -14.80 22.55 -8.25
C VAL A 167 -13.59 21.61 -8.19
N LEU A 168 -13.41 20.90 -7.08
CA LEU A 168 -12.36 19.89 -6.90
C LEU A 168 -12.73 18.50 -7.42
N MET A 169 -13.94 18.26 -7.92
CA MET A 169 -14.35 16.94 -8.41
C MET A 169 -13.44 16.40 -9.54
N PRO A 170 -12.97 17.21 -10.50
CA PRO A 170 -12.01 16.76 -11.52
C PRO A 170 -10.69 16.23 -10.96
N LEU A 171 -10.28 16.67 -9.76
CA LEU A 171 -9.03 16.26 -9.12
C LEU A 171 -9.10 14.81 -8.62
N VAL A 172 -10.21 14.44 -7.98
CA VAL A 172 -10.40 13.13 -7.33
C VAL A 172 -11.14 12.09 -8.19
N ASN A 173 -11.90 12.50 -9.22
CA ASN A 173 -12.67 11.57 -10.06
C ASN A 173 -11.85 10.38 -10.58
N SER A 174 -10.61 10.65 -11.01
CA SER A 174 -9.73 9.60 -11.53
C SER A 174 -9.36 8.55 -10.49
N LEU A 175 -9.32 8.91 -9.21
CA LEU A 175 -8.95 8.03 -8.10
C LEU A 175 -10.04 7.01 -7.76
N MET A 176 -11.29 7.29 -8.18
CA MET A 176 -12.47 6.52 -7.80
C MET A 176 -12.87 5.47 -8.83
N LEU A 177 -12.23 5.47 -10.00
CA LEU A 177 -12.54 4.56 -11.07
C LEU A 177 -12.37 3.11 -10.58
N GLY A 178 -13.48 2.37 -10.49
CA GLY A 178 -13.53 0.94 -10.16
C GLY A 178 -13.23 0.55 -8.70
N THR A 179 -12.97 1.51 -7.81
CA THR A 179 -12.50 1.20 -6.44
C THR A 179 -13.56 0.52 -5.57
N SER A 180 -14.80 1.03 -5.53
CA SER A 180 -15.84 0.42 -4.70
C SER A 180 -16.27 -0.96 -5.21
N GLN A 181 -16.23 -1.21 -6.52
CA GLN A 181 -16.48 -2.55 -7.09
C GLN A 181 -15.41 -3.54 -6.62
N SER A 182 -14.16 -3.09 -6.60
CA SER A 182 -13.02 -3.88 -6.17
C SER A 182 -13.08 -4.22 -4.68
N MET A 183 -13.46 -3.26 -3.84
CA MET A 183 -13.69 -3.49 -2.41
C MET A 183 -14.80 -4.49 -2.13
N ASN A 184 -15.90 -4.41 -2.88
CA ASN A 184 -16.99 -5.37 -2.78
C ASN A 184 -16.53 -6.79 -3.14
N LEU A 185 -15.69 -6.95 -4.16
CA LEU A 185 -15.16 -8.25 -4.51
C LEU A 185 -14.20 -8.78 -3.42
N GLY A 186 -13.31 -7.93 -2.93
CA GLY A 186 -12.36 -8.27 -1.87
C GLY A 186 -13.04 -8.65 -0.56
N SER A 187 -14.14 -7.98 -0.18
CA SER A 187 -14.92 -8.33 1.00
C SER A 187 -15.58 -9.70 0.91
N MET A 188 -16.06 -10.06 -0.28
CA MET A 188 -16.72 -11.34 -0.52
C MET A 188 -15.70 -12.50 -0.59
N LEU A 189 -14.56 -12.29 -1.24
CA LEU A 189 -13.61 -13.37 -1.56
C LEU A 189 -12.44 -13.48 -0.57
N LEU A 190 -11.99 -12.38 0.02
CA LEU A 190 -10.78 -12.33 0.84
C LEU A 190 -11.11 -12.18 2.34
N ALA A 191 -11.95 -11.21 2.69
CA ALA A 191 -12.32 -10.93 4.08
C ALA A 191 -13.64 -11.62 4.48
N ASN A 192 -13.72 -12.93 4.25
CA ASN A 192 -14.90 -13.74 4.61
C ASN A 192 -14.62 -14.68 5.79
N ASN A 193 -15.69 -15.05 6.50
CA ASN A 193 -15.65 -15.88 7.71
C ASN A 193 -15.50 -17.39 7.43
N VAL A 194 -15.05 -17.77 6.22
CA VAL A 194 -14.87 -19.18 5.86
C VAL A 194 -13.50 -19.66 6.37
N PRO A 195 -13.42 -20.80 7.10
CA PRO A 195 -12.15 -21.32 7.61
C PRO A 195 -11.13 -21.72 6.54
N SER A 196 -11.59 -21.95 5.30
CA SER A 196 -10.77 -22.19 4.11
C SER A 196 -10.63 -20.94 3.24
N SER A 197 -10.83 -19.75 3.81
CA SER A 197 -10.62 -18.50 3.09
C SER A 197 -9.16 -18.32 2.70
N ILE A 198 -8.94 -17.50 1.68
CA ILE A 198 -7.63 -17.13 1.18
C ILE A 198 -6.65 -16.76 2.32
N PRO A 199 -6.98 -15.84 3.25
CA PRO A 199 -6.11 -15.50 4.37
C PRO A 199 -5.74 -16.68 5.28
N ALA A 200 -6.69 -17.58 5.53
CA ALA A 200 -6.45 -18.76 6.38
C ALA A 200 -5.47 -19.74 5.74
N ILE A 201 -5.50 -19.84 4.40
CA ILE A 201 -4.62 -20.69 3.62
C ILE A 201 -3.21 -20.08 3.53
N VAL A 202 -3.10 -18.78 3.25
CA VAL A 202 -1.79 -18.20 2.88
C VAL A 202 -1.08 -17.49 4.00
N SER A 203 -1.80 -16.96 4.97
CA SER A 203 -1.20 -16.32 6.14
C SER A 203 -1.32 -17.19 7.39
N ASN A 204 -1.99 -18.35 7.35
CA ASN A 204 -2.22 -19.20 8.54
C ASN A 204 -2.84 -18.42 9.71
N ILE A 205 -3.71 -17.43 9.42
CA ILE A 205 -4.44 -16.65 10.42
C ILE A 205 -5.94 -16.85 10.28
N THR A 206 -6.67 -16.69 11.37
CA THR A 206 -8.13 -16.81 11.36
C THR A 206 -8.79 -15.62 10.63
N PRO A 207 -9.96 -15.79 10.00
CA PRO A 207 -10.73 -14.68 9.43
C PRO A 207 -10.96 -13.52 10.40
N ARG A 208 -11.25 -13.83 11.67
CA ARG A 208 -11.40 -12.82 12.73
C ARG A 208 -10.13 -11.98 12.96
N SER A 209 -8.95 -12.56 12.74
CA SER A 209 -7.68 -11.83 12.82
C SER A 209 -7.52 -10.87 11.65
N VAL A 210 -7.95 -11.28 10.44
CA VAL A 210 -7.99 -10.39 9.27
C VAL A 210 -8.91 -9.20 9.53
N GLU A 211 -10.14 -9.45 9.99
CA GLU A 211 -11.09 -8.37 10.33
C GLU A 211 -10.52 -7.40 11.37
N ARG A 212 -9.77 -7.89 12.36
CA ARG A 212 -9.10 -7.05 13.38
C ARG A 212 -7.95 -6.25 12.79
N LEU A 213 -7.07 -6.88 12.03
CA LEU A 213 -5.91 -6.24 11.39
C LEU A 213 -6.34 -5.12 10.46
N MET A 214 -7.42 -5.31 9.69
CA MET A 214 -7.91 -4.33 8.71
C MET A 214 -8.25 -2.97 9.33
N VAL A 215 -8.68 -2.93 10.60
CA VAL A 215 -9.09 -1.69 11.29
C VAL A 215 -8.09 -1.20 12.33
N GLU A 216 -7.08 -2.02 12.67
CA GLU A 216 -6.16 -1.79 13.78
C GLU A 216 -5.46 -0.42 13.69
N HIS A 217 -5.04 -0.03 12.48
CA HIS A 217 -4.24 1.18 12.26
C HIS A 217 -5.00 2.35 11.65
N HIS A 218 -6.33 2.31 11.60
CA HIS A 218 -7.13 3.42 11.05
C HIS A 218 -6.83 4.75 11.76
N GLY A 219 -6.69 4.73 13.09
CA GLY A 219 -6.30 5.91 13.87
C GLY A 219 -4.85 6.38 13.66
N ASN A 220 -4.01 5.55 13.04
CA ASN A 220 -2.59 5.80 12.81
C ASN A 220 -2.25 6.01 11.33
N VAL A 221 -3.25 6.23 10.47
CA VAL A 221 -3.10 6.34 9.00
C VAL A 221 -1.99 7.32 8.58
N ARG A 222 -1.87 8.47 9.25
CA ARG A 222 -0.80 9.45 8.98
C ARG A 222 0.60 8.93 9.31
N SER A 223 0.76 8.06 10.29
CA SER A 223 2.07 7.47 10.61
C SER A 223 2.54 6.43 9.57
N ILE A 224 1.63 5.99 8.69
CA ILE A 224 1.86 4.90 7.74
C ILE A 224 1.80 5.39 6.28
N LEU A 225 0.84 6.25 5.93
CA LEU A 225 0.58 6.67 4.53
C LEU A 225 0.94 8.12 4.23
N HIS A 226 1.09 9.00 5.23
CA HIS A 226 1.52 10.39 5.00
C HIS A 226 3.04 10.46 4.91
N PHE A 227 3.56 10.57 3.69
CA PHE A 227 5.01 10.43 3.41
C PHE A 227 5.90 11.37 4.24
N PRO A 228 5.59 12.67 4.43
CA PRO A 228 6.41 13.54 5.28
C PRO A 228 6.49 13.05 6.73
N THR A 229 5.41 12.48 7.27
CA THR A 229 5.43 11.86 8.59
C THR A 229 6.25 10.58 8.59
N VAL A 230 6.07 9.71 7.60
CA VAL A 230 6.85 8.45 7.46
C VAL A 230 8.35 8.74 7.34
N LYS A 231 8.74 9.70 6.50
CA LYS A 231 10.13 10.13 6.31
C LYS A 231 10.75 10.63 7.61
N ARG A 232 9.99 11.40 8.41
CA ARG A 232 10.43 11.84 9.74
C ARG A 232 10.55 10.68 10.72
N LEU A 233 9.56 9.78 10.78
CA LEU A 233 9.54 8.64 11.71
C LEU A 233 10.64 7.62 11.42
N THR A 234 11.04 7.49 10.16
CA THR A 234 12.18 6.66 9.74
C THR A 234 13.52 7.32 10.00
N GLY A 235 13.57 8.56 10.50
CA GLY A 235 14.82 9.29 10.70
C GLY A 235 15.49 9.71 9.39
N ASN A 236 14.70 9.94 8.33
CA ASN A 236 15.17 10.27 6.98
C ASN A 236 16.13 9.23 6.39
N VAL A 237 15.86 7.95 6.62
CA VAL A 237 16.63 6.86 6.00
C VAL A 237 16.63 7.01 4.48
N ASP A 238 17.82 6.87 3.90
CA ASP A 238 18.07 7.04 2.47
C ASP A 238 18.17 5.68 1.77
N THR A 239 17.02 5.17 1.29
CA THR A 239 16.94 3.94 0.49
C THR A 239 16.39 4.23 -0.92
N PRO A 240 16.59 3.32 -1.90
CA PRO A 240 15.97 3.45 -3.22
C PRO A 240 14.44 3.66 -3.17
N MET A 241 13.77 2.94 -2.28
CA MET A 241 12.33 3.12 -2.03
C MET A 241 12.02 4.52 -1.52
N MET A 242 12.69 4.99 -0.46
CA MET A 242 12.43 6.32 0.12
C MET A 242 12.71 7.46 -0.88
N ARG A 243 13.78 7.35 -1.68
CA ARG A 243 14.10 8.31 -2.76
C ARG A 243 13.01 8.36 -3.82
N THR A 244 12.49 7.20 -4.22
CA THR A 244 11.46 7.10 -5.26
C THR A 244 10.12 7.66 -4.76
N LEU A 245 9.74 7.32 -3.52
CA LEU A 245 8.54 7.85 -2.87
C LEU A 245 8.59 9.37 -2.68
N GLU A 246 9.76 9.95 -2.38
CA GLU A 246 9.93 11.40 -2.27
C GLU A 246 9.66 12.13 -3.58
N LEU A 247 10.13 11.58 -4.71
CA LEU A 247 9.85 12.16 -6.02
C LEU A 247 8.34 12.18 -6.32
N TRP A 248 7.66 11.07 -6.04
CA TRP A 248 6.22 10.95 -6.21
C TRP A 248 5.44 11.89 -5.30
N TRP A 249 5.78 11.95 -4.01
CA TRP A 249 5.13 12.86 -3.08
C TRP A 249 5.26 14.31 -3.54
N GLY A 250 6.48 14.75 -3.88
CA GLY A 250 6.72 16.12 -4.30
C GLY A 250 5.96 16.51 -5.58
N ALA A 251 5.84 15.60 -6.55
CA ALA A 251 5.06 15.85 -7.77
C ALA A 251 3.56 15.99 -7.47
N LEU A 252 3.00 15.07 -6.69
CA LEU A 252 1.58 15.07 -6.33
C LEU A 252 1.22 16.24 -5.42
N GLU A 253 2.06 16.54 -4.44
CA GLU A 253 1.89 17.67 -3.52
C GLU A 253 1.84 19.01 -4.29
N ARG A 254 2.75 19.23 -5.25
CA ARG A 254 2.71 20.44 -6.09
C ARG A 254 1.45 20.53 -6.93
N PHE A 255 1.08 19.42 -7.57
CA PHE A 255 -0.12 19.34 -8.40
C PHE A 255 -1.38 19.64 -7.58
N VAL A 256 -1.57 18.95 -6.46
CA VAL A 256 -2.75 19.10 -5.59
C VAL A 256 -2.79 20.48 -4.95
N ASN A 257 -1.68 20.99 -4.40
CA ASN A 257 -1.63 22.34 -3.82
C ASN A 257 -2.04 23.41 -4.84
N THR A 258 -1.59 23.29 -6.09
CA THR A 258 -1.96 24.25 -7.15
C THR A 258 -3.48 24.25 -7.39
N CYS A 259 -4.09 23.06 -7.45
CA CYS A 259 -5.53 22.91 -7.67
C CYS A 259 -6.36 23.40 -6.46
N VAL A 260 -5.95 23.02 -5.24
CA VAL A 260 -6.68 23.36 -4.01
C VAL A 260 -6.60 24.84 -3.69
N CYS A 261 -5.43 25.47 -3.86
CA CYS A 261 -5.28 26.91 -3.65
C CYS A 261 -6.02 27.74 -4.72
N ASP A 262 -6.24 27.20 -5.91
CA ASP A 262 -7.07 27.87 -6.93
C ASP A 262 -8.56 27.82 -6.56
N ALA A 263 -9.03 26.68 -6.07
CA ALA A 263 -10.41 26.52 -5.59
C ALA A 263 -10.67 27.33 -4.31
N TYR A 264 -9.70 27.35 -3.39
CA TYR A 264 -9.79 28.03 -2.10
C TYR A 264 -8.56 28.90 -1.87
N PRO A 265 -8.61 30.19 -2.25
CA PRO A 265 -7.48 31.11 -2.07
C PRO A 265 -7.15 31.41 -0.59
N THR A 266 -8.07 31.12 0.34
CA THR A 266 -7.94 31.41 1.77
C THR A 266 -8.63 30.34 2.62
N ASP A 267 -8.19 30.19 3.88
CA ASP A 267 -8.85 29.34 4.87
C ASP A 267 -10.31 29.74 5.10
N THR A 268 -10.64 31.04 5.00
CA THR A 268 -12.03 31.53 5.12
C THR A 268 -12.91 31.00 4.00
N ALA A 269 -12.46 31.05 2.75
CA ALA A 269 -13.21 30.52 1.61
C ALA A 269 -13.48 29.01 1.74
N LEU A 270 -12.53 28.26 2.31
CA LEU A 270 -12.73 26.84 2.61
C LEU A 270 -13.74 26.61 3.75
N GLN A 271 -13.69 27.43 4.81
CA GLN A 271 -14.62 27.31 5.95
C GLN A 271 -16.07 27.62 5.56
N GLU A 272 -16.28 28.41 4.51
CA GLU A 272 -17.59 28.69 3.93
C GLU A 272 -18.13 27.53 3.08
N ASP A 273 -17.32 26.50 2.79
CA ASP A 273 -17.73 25.30 2.06
C ASP A 273 -18.13 24.17 3.04
N PRO A 274 -19.43 23.98 3.31
CA PRO A 274 -19.87 22.98 4.29
C PRO A 274 -19.54 21.54 3.84
N GLY A 275 -19.40 21.29 2.54
CA GLY A 275 -19.03 19.97 2.02
C GLY A 275 -17.59 19.62 2.38
N MET A 276 -16.66 20.54 2.12
CA MET A 276 -15.24 20.32 2.46
C MET A 276 -14.99 20.33 3.97
N VAL A 277 -15.69 21.16 4.74
CA VAL A 277 -15.63 21.11 6.22
C VAL A 277 -16.10 19.75 6.74
N ALA A 278 -17.21 19.22 6.22
CA ALA A 278 -17.71 17.91 6.61
C ALA A 278 -16.76 16.77 6.21
N PHE A 279 -16.16 16.85 5.01
CA PHE A 279 -15.15 15.90 4.56
C PHE A 279 -13.93 15.89 5.49
N LEU A 280 -13.35 17.06 5.79
CA LEU A 280 -12.17 17.20 6.65
C LEU A 280 -12.40 16.73 8.09
N SER A 281 -13.62 16.93 8.60
CA SER A 281 -14.05 16.40 9.88
C SER A 281 -14.12 14.88 9.87
N HIS A 282 -14.60 14.27 8.79
CA HIS A 282 -14.69 12.81 8.65
C HIS A 282 -13.32 12.14 8.58
N VAL A 283 -12.35 12.70 7.84
CA VAL A 283 -10.97 12.18 7.77
C VAL A 283 -10.14 12.50 9.02
N CYS A 284 -10.81 12.88 10.12
CA CYS A 284 -10.24 13.11 11.45
C CYS A 284 -9.10 14.14 11.47
N THR A 285 -9.29 15.26 10.79
CA THR A 285 -8.34 16.38 10.90
C THR A 285 -8.85 17.42 11.89
N ASP A 286 -8.06 17.71 12.93
CA ASP A 286 -8.43 18.70 13.97
C ASP A 286 -8.43 20.15 13.45
N ARG A 287 -7.94 20.38 12.22
CA ARG A 287 -7.75 21.71 11.64
C ARG A 287 -8.32 21.79 10.23
N VAL A 288 -9.36 22.60 10.05
CA VAL A 288 -9.85 23.01 8.74
C VAL A 288 -8.98 24.14 8.20
N SER A 289 -8.14 23.83 7.20
CA SER A 289 -7.33 24.81 6.47
C SER A 289 -7.08 24.33 5.04
N VAL A 290 -6.79 25.26 4.13
CA VAL A 290 -6.45 24.97 2.73
C VAL A 290 -5.27 24.00 2.67
N GLY A 291 -4.26 24.21 3.53
CA GLY A 291 -3.12 23.30 3.65
C GLY A 291 -3.52 21.89 4.10
N THR A 292 -4.45 21.77 5.07
CA THR A 292 -4.96 20.44 5.48
C THR A 292 -5.69 19.73 4.35
N LEU A 293 -6.54 20.44 3.60
CA LEU A 293 -7.27 19.87 2.47
C LEU A 293 -6.32 19.38 1.38
N ALA A 294 -5.33 20.21 1.03
CA ALA A 294 -4.33 19.84 0.04
C ALA A 294 -3.50 18.63 0.49
N ASP A 295 -3.13 18.56 1.77
CA ASP A 295 -2.40 17.44 2.33
C ASP A 295 -3.21 16.13 2.29
N VAL A 296 -4.49 16.17 2.67
CA VAL A 296 -5.40 15.00 2.60
C VAL A 296 -5.58 14.52 1.16
N ILE A 297 -5.84 15.43 0.22
CA ILE A 297 -6.02 15.05 -1.19
C ILE A 297 -4.68 14.54 -1.78
N THR A 298 -3.54 15.08 -1.35
CA THR A 298 -2.22 14.55 -1.72
C THR A 298 -2.05 13.13 -1.22
N MET A 299 -2.44 12.82 0.02
CA MET A 299 -2.46 11.45 0.53
C MET A 299 -3.36 10.54 -0.31
N MET A 300 -4.54 11.00 -0.74
CA MET A 300 -5.44 10.21 -1.59
C MET A 300 -4.81 9.87 -2.95
N HIS A 301 -4.12 10.82 -3.59
CA HIS A 301 -3.38 10.56 -4.83
C HIS A 301 -2.19 9.62 -4.59
N PHE A 302 -1.40 9.91 -3.56
CA PHE A 302 -0.19 9.14 -3.21
C PHE A 302 -0.51 7.71 -2.77
N ASN A 303 -1.73 7.46 -2.29
CA ASN A 303 -2.22 6.12 -1.96
C ASN A 303 -2.10 5.14 -3.13
N ASN A 304 -2.26 5.59 -4.38
CA ASN A 304 -2.06 4.74 -5.55
C ASN A 304 -0.59 4.37 -5.76
N VAL A 305 0.35 5.27 -5.44
CA VAL A 305 1.79 4.97 -5.46
C VAL A 305 2.11 3.95 -4.38
N ILE A 306 1.56 4.15 -3.18
CA ILE A 306 1.75 3.25 -2.05
C ILE A 306 1.11 1.88 -2.32
N HIS A 307 -0.04 1.83 -2.99
CA HIS A 307 -0.66 0.57 -3.44
C HIS A 307 0.33 -0.29 -4.22
N GLU A 308 1.06 0.29 -5.17
CA GLU A 308 2.06 -0.45 -5.94
C GLU A 308 3.25 -0.94 -5.07
N THR A 309 3.54 -0.31 -3.93
CA THR A 309 4.57 -0.81 -3.00
C THR A 309 4.14 -2.07 -2.23
N TYR A 310 2.86 -2.43 -2.27
CA TYR A 310 2.33 -3.66 -1.68
C TYR A 310 1.85 -4.64 -2.75
N SER A 311 1.23 -4.18 -3.84
CA SER A 311 0.78 -5.03 -4.95
C SER A 311 1.94 -5.40 -5.90
N ASN A 312 2.54 -4.41 -6.58
CA ASN A 312 3.86 -4.44 -7.27
C ASN A 312 4.97 -5.28 -6.59
N SER A 313 5.19 -5.07 -5.30
CA SER A 313 6.29 -5.74 -4.58
C SER A 313 6.02 -7.23 -4.36
N GLN A 314 4.77 -7.63 -4.08
CA GLN A 314 4.36 -9.03 -3.97
C GLN A 314 4.74 -9.82 -5.23
N HIS A 315 4.58 -9.23 -6.43
CA HIS A 315 5.01 -9.86 -7.69
C HIS A 315 6.51 -10.17 -7.74
N THR A 316 7.35 -9.26 -7.24
CA THR A 316 8.79 -9.44 -7.29
C THR A 316 9.27 -10.41 -6.20
N ASP A 317 8.56 -10.45 -5.09
CA ASP A 317 8.81 -11.33 -3.97
C ASP A 317 8.62 -12.81 -4.33
N ASP A 318 7.64 -13.08 -5.20
CA ASP A 318 7.26 -14.42 -5.64
C ASP A 318 7.91 -14.85 -6.97
N ALA A 319 8.32 -13.91 -7.85
CA ALA A 319 9.05 -14.21 -9.09
C ALA A 319 10.44 -14.87 -8.84
N ILE A 320 10.99 -14.73 -7.63
CA ILE A 320 12.16 -15.47 -7.19
C ILE A 320 11.68 -16.87 -6.79
N LYS A 321 11.77 -17.81 -7.74
CA LYS A 321 11.27 -19.21 -7.77
C LYS A 321 11.63 -20.14 -6.58
N SER A 322 11.97 -19.63 -5.41
CA SER A 322 12.45 -20.43 -4.26
C SER A 322 12.01 -19.91 -2.89
N LYS A 323 11.06 -18.98 -2.77
CA LYS A 323 10.76 -18.36 -1.47
C LYS A 323 9.28 -18.26 -1.16
N HIS A 324 8.83 -19.14 -0.26
CA HIS A 324 7.53 -19.12 0.37
C HIS A 324 7.49 -18.00 1.41
N VAL A 325 6.91 -16.88 1.02
CA VAL A 325 7.00 -15.63 1.78
C VAL A 325 5.96 -15.58 2.91
N TRP A 326 4.84 -16.30 2.78
CA TRP A 326 3.65 -16.01 3.58
C TRP A 326 3.46 -16.85 4.85
N VAL A 327 4.01 -18.08 4.90
CA VAL A 327 4.00 -18.94 6.09
C VAL A 327 5.34 -19.65 6.26
N CYS A 328 5.77 -19.79 7.52
CA CYS A 328 6.96 -20.54 7.89
C CYS A 328 6.55 -21.78 8.70
N HIS A 329 6.80 -22.98 8.16
CA HIS A 329 6.45 -24.25 8.80
C HIS A 329 7.59 -24.76 9.70
N LYS A 330 7.26 -25.43 10.81
CA LYS A 330 8.26 -25.78 11.85
C LYS A 330 9.14 -26.99 11.50
N GLU A 331 8.60 -27.93 10.75
CA GLU A 331 9.26 -29.22 10.43
C GLU A 331 9.71 -29.31 8.97
N HIS A 332 9.22 -28.39 8.13
CA HIS A 332 9.50 -28.26 6.71
C HIS A 332 9.50 -26.77 6.42
N ILE A 333 10.44 -26.27 5.63
CA ILE A 333 10.59 -24.82 5.45
C ILE A 333 9.56 -24.25 4.44
N LEU A 334 8.80 -25.10 3.76
CA LEU A 334 8.05 -24.74 2.55
C LEU A 334 6.58 -25.21 2.66
N PRO A 335 5.57 -24.33 2.58
CA PRO A 335 4.21 -24.69 2.16
C PRO A 335 4.21 -25.25 0.73
N SER A 336 3.08 -25.82 0.30
CA SER A 336 2.93 -26.29 -1.09
C SER A 336 3.01 -25.11 -2.07
N VAL A 337 4.09 -25.05 -2.84
CA VAL A 337 4.37 -24.09 -3.94
C VAL A 337 3.11 -23.81 -4.77
N HIS A 338 2.35 -24.86 -5.10
CA HIS A 338 1.17 -24.79 -5.95
C HIS A 338 0.01 -23.96 -5.37
N VAL A 339 -0.17 -23.95 -4.04
CA VAL A 339 -1.27 -23.21 -3.40
C VAL A 339 -0.94 -21.71 -3.32
N GLN A 340 0.34 -21.36 -3.20
CA GLN A 340 0.79 -19.98 -3.19
C GLN A 340 0.79 -19.38 -4.60
N ASP A 341 1.31 -20.10 -5.60
CA ASP A 341 1.33 -19.65 -7.00
C ASP A 341 -0.10 -19.37 -7.52
N CYS A 342 -1.03 -20.31 -7.33
CA CYS A 342 -2.44 -20.13 -7.76
C CYS A 342 -3.16 -18.99 -7.01
N LEU A 343 -2.75 -18.67 -5.78
CA LEU A 343 -3.33 -17.54 -5.06
C LEU A 343 -2.79 -16.21 -5.55
N VAL A 344 -1.47 -16.11 -5.71
CA VAL A 344 -0.82 -14.88 -6.19
C VAL A 344 -1.39 -14.54 -7.55
N ASP A 345 -1.55 -15.53 -8.43
CA ASP A 345 -2.24 -15.39 -9.71
C ASP A 345 -3.66 -14.81 -9.57
N LEU A 346 -4.40 -15.12 -8.50
CA LEU A 346 -5.73 -14.57 -8.21
C LEU A 346 -5.69 -13.15 -7.63
N LEU A 347 -4.73 -12.84 -6.76
CA LEU A 347 -4.55 -11.50 -6.17
C LEU A 347 -3.99 -10.48 -7.17
N VAL A 348 -3.31 -10.98 -8.21
CA VAL A 348 -2.59 -10.22 -9.24
C VAL A 348 -3.35 -10.15 -10.58
N GLY A 349 -4.08 -11.24 -10.90
CA GLY A 349 -4.69 -11.49 -12.21
C GLY A 349 -5.85 -10.56 -12.57
N THR A 350 -6.14 -9.59 -11.73
CA THR A 350 -7.17 -8.59 -11.98
C THR A 350 -6.60 -7.32 -12.63
N SER A 351 -5.27 -7.12 -12.67
CA SER A 351 -4.60 -5.96 -13.30
C SER A 351 -4.62 -5.93 -14.84
N GLY A 352 -5.80 -6.12 -15.44
CA GLY A 352 -6.08 -5.67 -16.80
C GLY A 352 -5.72 -4.19 -16.95
N GLU A 353 -5.46 -3.75 -18.19
CA GLU A 353 -4.95 -2.43 -18.60
C GLU A 353 -5.47 -1.24 -17.75
N SER A 354 -4.92 -1.06 -16.55
CA SER A 354 -5.34 0.00 -15.64
C SER A 354 -4.86 1.32 -16.23
N VAL A 355 -5.71 2.34 -16.19
CA VAL A 355 -5.30 3.69 -16.59
C VAL A 355 -4.18 4.11 -15.65
N CYS A 356 -2.99 4.29 -16.18
CA CYS A 356 -1.83 4.71 -15.40
C CYS A 356 -1.73 6.24 -15.39
N TYR A 357 -1.03 6.80 -14.42
CA TYR A 357 -0.76 8.25 -14.35
C TYR A 357 -0.15 8.81 -15.65
N GLY A 358 0.69 8.03 -16.34
CA GLY A 358 1.25 8.41 -17.65
C GLY A 358 0.24 8.54 -18.81
N THR A 359 -1.01 8.12 -18.61
CA THR A 359 -2.08 8.09 -19.64
C THR A 359 -3.31 8.93 -19.28
N LEU A 360 -3.24 9.75 -18.23
CA LEU A 360 -4.40 10.49 -17.73
C LEU A 360 -4.91 11.50 -18.78
N HIS A 361 -5.97 11.15 -19.49
CA HIS A 361 -6.67 12.02 -20.43
C HIS A 361 -7.86 12.70 -19.73
N ALA A 362 -7.66 13.92 -19.25
CA ALA A 362 -8.75 14.73 -18.72
C ALA A 362 -9.74 15.10 -19.85
N ARG A 363 -10.92 14.46 -19.85
CA ARG A 363 -12.03 14.75 -20.79
C ARG A 363 -12.98 15.85 -20.28
N THR A 364 -12.67 16.53 -19.20
CA THR A 364 -13.45 17.64 -18.65
C THR A 364 -12.87 18.98 -19.11
N ARG A 365 -13.74 19.99 -19.30
CA ARG A 365 -13.29 21.39 -19.48
C ARG A 365 -12.57 21.81 -18.19
N LEU A 366 -11.24 21.82 -18.24
CA LEU A 366 -10.41 22.29 -17.14
C LEU A 366 -10.39 23.83 -17.16
N SER A 367 -10.26 24.45 -15.98
CA SER A 367 -9.83 25.84 -15.93
C SER A 367 -8.41 25.97 -16.51
N GLU A 368 -8.03 27.17 -16.94
CA GLU A 368 -6.68 27.44 -17.45
C GLU A 368 -5.59 27.02 -16.46
N LYS A 369 -5.78 27.33 -15.18
CA LYS A 369 -4.84 26.95 -14.11
C LYS A 369 -4.80 25.45 -13.85
N LEU A 370 -5.93 24.75 -13.93
CA LEU A 370 -5.96 23.29 -13.83
C LEU A 370 -5.26 22.63 -15.01
N SER A 371 -5.34 23.23 -16.21
CA SER A 371 -4.54 22.78 -17.36
C SER A 371 -3.04 22.92 -17.09
N ILE A 372 -2.61 24.08 -16.54
CA ILE A 372 -1.21 24.31 -16.17
C ILE A 372 -0.75 23.29 -15.11
N ALA A 373 -1.56 23.04 -14.08
CA ALA A 373 -1.25 22.06 -13.04
C ALA A 373 -1.08 20.64 -13.61
N VAL A 374 -1.95 20.24 -14.55
CA VAL A 374 -1.85 18.94 -15.24
C VAL A 374 -0.57 18.86 -16.09
N ASP A 375 -0.21 19.92 -16.80
CA ASP A 375 1.02 19.93 -17.60
C ASP A 375 2.29 19.90 -16.74
N LEU A 376 2.26 20.57 -15.58
CA LEU A 376 3.32 20.44 -14.58
C LEU A 376 3.42 19.02 -14.04
N LEU A 377 2.30 18.37 -13.72
CA LEU A 377 2.29 16.97 -13.29
C LEU A 377 2.88 16.06 -14.37
N LYS A 378 2.52 16.23 -15.65
CA LYS A 378 3.11 15.45 -16.76
C LYS A 378 4.62 15.63 -16.84
N SER A 379 5.10 16.87 -16.71
CA SER A 379 6.53 17.18 -16.71
C SER A 379 7.25 16.51 -15.52
N ASP A 380 6.64 16.55 -14.35
CA ASP A 380 7.17 15.90 -13.15
C ASP A 380 7.22 14.37 -13.32
N LEU A 381 6.15 13.76 -13.84
CA LEU A 381 6.10 12.32 -14.13
C LEU A 381 7.15 11.93 -15.17
N GLN A 382 7.35 12.73 -16.21
CA GLN A 382 8.40 12.50 -17.20
C GLN A 382 9.80 12.53 -16.55
N SER A 383 10.06 13.49 -15.66
CA SER A 383 11.31 13.55 -14.89
C SER A 383 11.52 12.34 -13.98
N ILE A 384 10.45 11.85 -13.34
CA ILE A 384 10.49 10.61 -12.53
C ILE A 384 10.82 9.41 -13.41
N ALA A 385 10.16 9.27 -14.55
CA ALA A 385 10.40 8.19 -15.50
C ALA A 385 11.87 8.16 -15.95
N GLU A 386 12.43 9.30 -16.35
CA GLU A 386 13.82 9.43 -16.78
C GLU A 386 14.81 9.07 -15.67
N LYS A 387 14.55 9.45 -14.42
CA LYS A 387 15.40 9.09 -13.27
C LYS A 387 15.42 7.58 -13.04
N ILE A 388 14.24 6.94 -13.07
CA ILE A 388 14.12 5.49 -12.89
C ILE A 388 14.80 4.73 -14.05
N GLU A 389 14.59 5.16 -15.29
CA GLU A 389 15.18 4.52 -16.47
C GLU A 389 16.71 4.67 -16.54
N LYS A 390 17.24 5.78 -16.02
CA LYS A 390 18.69 6.04 -16.00
C LYS A 390 19.42 5.28 -14.89
N ASP A 391 18.77 5.03 -13.76
CA ASP A 391 19.39 4.43 -12.58
C ASP A 391 18.42 3.54 -11.80
N GLU A 392 18.27 2.29 -12.26
CA GLU A 392 17.41 1.27 -11.63
C GLU A 392 17.96 0.75 -10.29
N GLU A 393 19.22 1.06 -9.94
CA GLU A 393 19.82 0.71 -8.65
C GLU A 393 19.43 1.74 -7.57
N THR A 394 19.43 3.03 -7.92
CA THR A 394 19.06 4.12 -7.02
C THR A 394 17.54 4.30 -6.88
N TYR A 395 16.75 3.85 -7.85
CA TYR A 395 15.29 4.03 -7.85
C TYR A 395 14.53 2.71 -8.08
N ILE A 396 13.24 2.70 -7.76
CA ILE A 396 12.38 1.52 -7.83
C ILE A 396 11.65 1.43 -9.18
N ARG A 397 11.89 0.37 -9.95
CA ARG A 397 11.36 0.20 -11.31
C ARG A 397 9.85 0.06 -11.37
N TYR A 398 9.24 -0.69 -10.47
CA TYR A 398 7.78 -0.88 -10.45
C TYR A 398 7.00 0.36 -10.01
N LEU A 399 7.69 1.41 -9.54
CA LEU A 399 7.11 2.75 -9.29
C LEU A 399 7.30 3.70 -10.48
N HIS A 400 7.64 3.17 -11.66
CA HIS A 400 7.64 3.95 -12.89
C HIS A 400 6.23 4.50 -13.19
N PRO A 401 6.05 5.74 -13.67
CA PRO A 401 4.73 6.32 -13.94
C PRO A 401 3.81 5.58 -14.93
N LYS A 402 4.40 4.69 -15.74
CA LYS A 402 3.66 3.75 -16.62
C LYS A 402 3.18 2.47 -15.94
N CYS A 403 3.61 2.24 -14.69
CA CYS A 403 3.26 1.07 -13.88
C CYS A 403 2.35 1.43 -12.71
N VAL A 404 2.31 2.71 -12.31
CA VAL A 404 1.42 3.18 -11.23
C VAL A 404 0.04 3.54 -11.80
N ALA A 405 -0.97 2.79 -11.37
CA ALA A 405 -2.36 3.05 -11.71
C ALA A 405 -2.84 4.39 -11.12
N CYS A 406 -3.77 5.07 -11.80
CA CYS A 406 -4.37 6.31 -11.29
C CYS A 406 -5.56 6.06 -10.35
N SER A 407 -6.05 4.83 -10.28
CA SER A 407 -7.02 4.36 -9.30
C SER A 407 -6.62 2.98 -8.81
N ILE A 408 -7.08 2.64 -7.61
CA ILE A 408 -6.92 1.31 -7.05
C ILE A 408 -8.14 0.48 -7.47
N THR A 409 -7.92 -0.40 -8.44
CA THR A 409 -8.88 -1.39 -8.91
C THR A 409 -8.27 -2.77 -8.86
N TRP A 410 -9.13 -3.77 -8.69
CA TRP A 410 -8.74 -5.16 -8.89
C TRP A 410 -8.74 -5.39 -10.38
#